data_AF-A0A9W4DNA5-F1
#
_entry.id   AF-A0A9W4DNA5-F1
#
_cell.length_a   1.000
_cell.length_b   1.000
_cell.length_c   1.000
_cell.angle_alpha   90.00
_cell.angle_beta   90.00
_cell.angle_gamma   90.00
#
_symmetry.space_group_name_H-M   'P 1'
#
loop_
_entity.id
_entity.type
_entity.pdbx_description
1 polymer ?
#
loop_
_entity_poly.entity_id
_entity_poly.type
_entity_poly.pdbx_seq_one_letter_code
_entity_poly.pdbx_strand_id
1 'polypeptide(L)'
;MTDRPDPLASAIHTALSQPEPSGAECYLCGNQAGPWLPDPSGTTWPSGARMLICSRRCLNEPTETTEHAAAKDTRTAGESTLSSDLLAAIRDAVHLPLPSTADVDDHAWQQLMHRRLIDLHAVLSVALHPDYVASLDPAALAADIRARTAAAPVTYTLWQPAALGGGEGQ
;
A
#
# COMPACT_ATOMS: atom_id res chain seq x y z
N MET A 1 -28.85 -15.45 27.08
CA MET A 1 -27.73 -14.48 27.02
C MET A 1 -26.48 -15.25 27.37
N THR A 2 -25.82 -15.81 26.36
CA THR A 2 -24.53 -16.49 26.51
C THR A 2 -23.45 -15.41 26.52
N ASP A 3 -22.81 -15.26 27.68
CA ASP A 3 -21.64 -14.41 27.89
C ASP A 3 -20.50 -14.97 27.04
N ARG A 4 -20.25 -14.37 25.88
CA ARG A 4 -19.18 -14.81 24.98
C ARG A 4 -17.89 -14.19 25.51
N PRO A 5 -16.88 -14.98 25.91
CA PRO A 5 -15.66 -14.43 26.49
C PRO A 5 -14.96 -13.51 25.50
N ASP A 6 -14.44 -12.39 26.01
CA ASP A 6 -13.69 -11.41 25.24
C ASP A 6 -12.53 -12.15 24.51
N PRO A 7 -12.49 -12.11 23.18
CA PRO A 7 -11.48 -12.79 22.37
C PRO A 7 -10.05 -12.36 22.73
N LEU A 8 -9.85 -11.12 23.20
CA LEU A 8 -8.54 -10.67 23.68
C LEU A 8 -8.13 -11.38 24.98
N ALA A 9 -9.07 -11.51 25.92
CA ALA A 9 -8.83 -12.18 27.20
C ALA A 9 -8.53 -13.67 27.00
N SER A 10 -9.20 -14.32 26.05
CA SER A 10 -8.90 -15.71 25.68
C SER A 10 -7.50 -15.86 25.07
N ALA A 11 -7.09 -14.94 24.19
CA ALA A 11 -5.78 -14.99 23.56
C ALA A 11 -4.63 -14.75 24.55
N ILE A 12 -4.82 -13.83 25.50
CA ILE A 12 -3.87 -13.60 26.60
C ILE A 12 -3.73 -14.85 27.47
N HIS A 13 -4.84 -15.50 27.84
CA HIS A 13 -4.79 -16.73 28.64
C HIS A 13 -4.07 -17.87 27.91
N THR A 14 -4.31 -18.03 26.60
CA THR A 14 -3.59 -19.01 25.78
C THR A 14 -2.11 -18.70 25.71
N ALA A 15 -1.73 -17.42 25.54
CA ALA A 15 -0.34 -17.01 25.48
C ALA A 15 0.39 -17.25 26.80
N LEU A 16 -0.20 -16.92 27.95
CA LEU A 16 0.37 -17.18 29.27
C LEU A 16 0.53 -18.67 29.60
N SER A 17 -0.13 -19.54 28.84
CA SER A 17 0.02 -21.00 28.95
C SER A 17 1.20 -21.54 28.12
N GLN A 18 1.81 -20.71 27.27
CA GLN A 18 2.98 -21.05 26.46
C GLN A 18 4.27 -20.56 27.15
N PRO A 19 5.43 -21.20 26.86
CA PRO A 19 6.70 -20.72 27.37
C PRO A 19 6.99 -19.32 26.83
N GLU A 20 7.51 -18.45 27.71
CA GLU A 20 7.90 -17.10 27.33
C GLU A 20 8.95 -17.14 26.21
N PRO A 21 8.75 -16.36 25.14
CA PRO A 21 9.68 -16.37 24.02
C PRO A 21 11.03 -15.76 24.41
N SER A 22 12.11 -16.37 23.92
CA SER A 22 13.48 -15.91 24.17
C SER A 22 13.86 -14.62 23.41
N GLY A 23 12.95 -14.07 22.61
CA GLY A 23 13.17 -12.90 21.76
C GLY A 23 11.89 -12.12 21.49
N ALA A 24 12.02 -10.97 20.85
CA ALA A 24 10.89 -10.11 20.53
C ALA A 24 10.00 -10.74 19.43
N GLU A 25 8.81 -11.18 19.81
CA GLU A 25 7.81 -11.69 18.88
C GLU A 25 6.38 -11.32 19.30
N CYS A 26 5.47 -11.36 18.33
CA CYS A 26 4.06 -11.11 18.60
C CYS A 26 3.41 -12.30 19.30
N TYR A 27 2.85 -12.14 20.50
CA TYR A 27 2.23 -13.26 21.24
C TYR A 27 0.96 -13.81 20.59
N LEU A 28 0.31 -13.03 19.71
CA LEU A 28 -0.91 -13.44 19.02
C LEU A 28 -0.65 -14.28 17.76
N CYS A 29 0.47 -14.06 17.06
CA CYS A 29 0.74 -14.70 15.77
C CYS A 29 2.15 -15.28 15.61
N GLY A 30 3.01 -15.17 16.63
CA GLY A 30 4.39 -15.66 16.62
C GLY A 30 5.34 -14.89 15.71
N ASN A 31 4.93 -13.74 15.16
CA ASN A 31 5.76 -13.02 14.18
C ASN A 31 6.95 -12.30 14.85
N GLN A 32 8.16 -12.66 14.40
CA GLN A 32 9.45 -12.10 14.80
C GLN A 32 9.94 -10.96 13.86
N ALA A 33 9.21 -10.65 12.79
CA ALA A 33 9.52 -9.50 11.96
C ALA A 33 8.77 -8.26 12.48
N GLY A 34 9.53 -7.32 13.07
CA GLY A 34 9.00 -6.04 13.55
C GLY A 34 8.33 -5.19 12.45
N PRO A 35 7.66 -4.07 12.80
CA PRO A 35 7.70 -3.39 14.09
C PRO A 35 6.66 -3.92 15.11
N TRP A 36 7.07 -3.96 16.37
CA TRP A 36 6.24 -4.42 17.50
C TRP A 36 5.81 -3.24 18.37
N LEU A 37 4.63 -3.36 18.95
CA LEU A 37 4.11 -2.43 19.94
C LEU A 37 3.77 -3.18 21.22
N PRO A 38 3.85 -2.53 22.39
CA PRO A 38 3.34 -3.11 23.63
C PRO A 38 1.84 -3.39 23.50
N ASP A 39 1.41 -4.51 24.08
CA ASP A 39 -0.01 -4.81 24.17
C ASP A 39 -0.77 -3.68 24.92
N PRO A 40 -1.89 -3.18 24.38
CA PRO A 40 -2.63 -2.07 24.97
C PRO A 40 -3.29 -2.41 26.31
N SER A 41 -3.52 -3.69 26.61
CA SER A 41 -4.00 -4.12 27.94
C SER A 41 -2.95 -3.94 29.04
N GLY A 42 -1.68 -3.73 28.67
CA GLY A 42 -0.57 -3.61 29.61
C GLY A 42 -0.10 -4.94 30.19
N THR A 43 -0.58 -6.07 29.66
CA THR A 43 -0.21 -7.40 30.16
C THR A 43 1.28 -7.70 29.95
N THR A 44 1.86 -8.39 30.92
CA THR A 44 3.27 -8.81 30.94
C THR A 44 3.39 -10.32 31.11
N TRP A 45 4.48 -10.90 30.60
CA TRP A 45 4.89 -12.25 30.90
C TRP A 45 5.22 -12.44 32.39
N PRO A 46 5.25 -13.67 32.92
CA PRO A 46 5.62 -13.94 34.32
C PRO A 46 7.00 -13.41 34.72
N SER A 47 7.93 -13.27 33.77
CA SER A 47 9.24 -12.61 34.00
C SER A 47 9.16 -11.10 34.24
N GLY A 48 8.03 -10.47 33.91
CA GLY A 48 7.85 -9.03 33.85
C GLY A 48 8.11 -8.41 32.47
N ALA A 49 8.49 -9.19 31.45
CA ALA A 49 8.63 -8.69 30.09
C ALA A 49 7.28 -8.26 29.51
N ARG A 50 7.24 -7.12 28.79
CA ARG A 50 5.99 -6.64 28.16
C ARG A 50 5.59 -7.55 27.01
N MET A 51 4.31 -7.93 26.96
CA MET A 51 3.78 -8.65 25.82
C MET A 51 3.74 -7.71 24.59
N LEU A 52 4.16 -8.24 23.45
CA LEU A 52 4.27 -7.49 22.21
C LEU A 52 3.23 -7.94 21.19
N ILE A 53 2.66 -6.99 20.45
CA ILE A 53 1.77 -7.23 19.32
C ILE A 53 2.37 -6.62 18.04
N CYS A 54 2.16 -7.28 16.90
CA CYS A 54 2.62 -6.74 15.63
C CYS A 54 1.68 -5.61 15.17
N SER A 55 2.25 -4.44 14.87
CA SER A 55 1.46 -3.23 14.55
C SER A 55 0.75 -3.31 13.20
N ARG A 56 1.21 -4.18 12.30
CA ARG A 56 0.66 -4.29 10.93
C ARG A 56 -0.59 -5.14 10.85
N ARG A 57 -0.69 -6.19 11.67
CA ARG A 57 -1.75 -7.20 11.55
C ARG A 57 -2.63 -7.23 12.79
N CYS A 58 -2.06 -7.65 13.92
CA CYS A 58 -2.84 -7.92 15.12
C CYS A 58 -3.39 -6.67 15.83
N LEU A 59 -2.78 -5.50 15.64
CA LEU A 59 -3.33 -4.24 16.18
C LEU A 59 -4.54 -3.73 15.39
N ASN A 60 -4.60 -4.01 14.08
CA ASN A 60 -5.57 -3.38 13.18
C ASN A 60 -6.76 -4.29 12.83
N GLU A 61 -6.74 -5.57 13.22
CA GLU A 61 -7.88 -6.46 13.02
C GLU A 61 -8.84 -6.35 14.23
N PRO A 62 -10.09 -5.88 14.04
CA PRO A 62 -11.10 -5.96 15.09
C PRO A 62 -11.40 -7.43 15.38
N THR A 63 -11.48 -7.74 16.66
CA THR A 63 -11.50 -9.07 17.29
C THR A 63 -12.74 -9.93 16.99
N GLU A 64 -13.43 -9.74 15.86
CA GLU A 64 -14.73 -10.41 15.61
C GLU A 64 -14.73 -11.55 14.59
N THR A 65 -13.63 -11.91 13.94
CA THR A 65 -13.67 -13.04 13.00
C THR A 65 -12.44 -13.95 13.10
N THR A 66 -12.43 -14.80 14.13
CA THR A 66 -11.79 -16.12 14.05
C THR A 66 -12.62 -17.01 13.13
N GLU A 67 -12.43 -16.89 11.82
CA GLU A 67 -12.57 -17.96 10.83
C GLU A 67 -12.24 -17.38 9.45
N HIS A 68 -11.28 -17.99 8.76
CA HIS A 68 -10.86 -17.72 7.36
C HIS A 68 -9.82 -16.60 7.08
N ALA A 69 -8.79 -16.46 7.93
CA ALA A 69 -7.53 -15.81 7.50
C ALA A 69 -6.41 -16.82 7.16
N ALA A 70 -6.77 -18.10 6.96
CA ALA A 70 -5.89 -19.14 6.42
C ALA A 70 -5.92 -19.14 4.88
N ALA A 71 -5.62 -17.99 4.27
CA ALA A 71 -5.18 -17.84 2.88
C ALA A 71 -5.04 -16.34 2.58
N LYS A 72 -4.04 -15.67 3.14
CA LYS A 72 -3.63 -14.38 2.59
C LYS A 72 -2.12 -14.30 2.53
N ASP A 73 -1.63 -14.87 1.43
CA ASP A 73 -0.39 -14.52 0.75
C ASP A 73 0.75 -14.03 1.65
N THR A 74 1.39 -14.96 2.36
CA THR A 74 2.85 -14.97 2.34
C THR A 74 3.29 -15.42 0.95
N ARG A 75 3.06 -14.59 -0.08
CA ARG A 75 3.83 -14.74 -1.31
C ARG A 75 5.25 -14.32 -0.95
N THR A 76 6.15 -15.30 -1.03
CA THR A 76 7.59 -15.13 -1.14
C THR A 76 7.91 -13.81 -1.84
N ALA A 77 8.80 -13.02 -1.25
CA ALA A 77 9.34 -11.83 -1.88
C ALA A 77 9.83 -12.18 -3.30
N GLY A 78 9.11 -11.72 -4.33
CA GLY A 78 9.51 -11.91 -5.71
C GLY A 78 8.40 -12.29 -6.70
N GLU A 79 7.29 -11.56 -6.75
CA GLU A 79 6.57 -11.22 -7.99
C GLU A 79 5.40 -10.31 -7.66
N SER A 80 5.38 -9.10 -8.20
CA SER A 80 4.17 -8.28 -8.18
C SER A 80 3.08 -9.03 -8.93
N THR A 81 1.90 -9.20 -8.34
CA THR A 81 0.75 -9.85 -9.00
C THR A 81 0.19 -9.01 -10.14
N LEU A 82 0.58 -7.73 -10.21
CA LEU A 82 0.28 -6.86 -11.34
C LEU A 82 1.31 -7.09 -12.45
N SER A 83 0.81 -7.27 -13.67
CA SER A 83 1.67 -7.39 -14.85
C SER A 83 2.58 -6.17 -14.98
N SER A 84 3.82 -6.38 -15.42
CA SER A 84 4.78 -5.29 -15.67
C SER A 84 4.23 -4.23 -16.63
N ASP A 85 3.40 -4.66 -17.58
CA ASP A 85 2.74 -3.82 -18.56
C ASP A 85 1.73 -2.84 -17.94
N LEU A 86 0.92 -3.32 -16.99
CA LEU A 86 -0.02 -2.49 -16.25
C LEU A 86 0.71 -1.46 -15.37
N LEU A 87 1.78 -1.89 -14.69
CA LEU A 87 2.61 -0.96 -13.90
C LEU A 87 3.26 0.12 -14.77
N ALA A 88 3.74 -0.24 -15.96
CA ALA A 88 4.27 0.71 -16.92
C ALA A 88 3.18 1.71 -17.38
N ALA A 89 1.98 1.23 -17.71
CA ALA A 89 0.87 2.10 -18.08
C ALA A 89 0.46 3.07 -16.97
N ILE A 90 0.40 2.60 -15.71
CA ILE A 90 0.12 3.45 -14.54
C ILE A 90 1.22 4.50 -14.36
N ARG A 91 2.48 4.10 -14.43
CA ARG A 91 3.63 5.02 -14.33
C ARG A 91 3.55 6.08 -15.41
N ASP A 92 3.33 5.70 -16.66
CA ASP A 92 3.30 6.63 -17.80
C ASP A 92 2.10 7.60 -17.70
N ALA A 93 0.99 7.19 -17.08
CA ALA A 93 -0.14 8.07 -16.80
C ALA A 93 0.24 9.17 -15.78
N VAL A 94 0.91 8.82 -14.69
CA VAL A 94 1.25 9.78 -13.60
C VAL A 94 2.56 10.54 -13.83
N HIS A 95 3.43 10.05 -14.71
CA HIS A 95 4.71 10.67 -14.99
C HIS A 95 4.57 11.80 -16.02
N LEU A 96 4.26 12.99 -15.53
CA LEU A 96 4.22 14.20 -16.32
C LEU A 96 5.58 14.92 -16.28
N PRO A 97 6.07 15.45 -17.42
CA PRO A 97 7.27 16.28 -17.44
C PRO A 97 7.06 17.56 -16.61
N LEU A 98 8.16 18.15 -16.14
CA LEU A 98 8.08 19.39 -15.36
C LEU A 98 7.67 20.56 -16.28
N PRO A 99 6.75 21.43 -15.84
CA PRO A 99 6.38 22.62 -16.58
C PRO A 99 7.47 23.67 -16.52
N SER A 100 7.47 24.61 -17.46
CA SER A 100 8.27 25.83 -17.36
C SER A 100 7.91 26.62 -16.09
N THR A 101 8.73 27.62 -15.74
CA THR A 101 8.48 28.46 -14.56
C THR A 101 7.40 29.52 -14.78
N ALA A 102 6.68 29.49 -15.92
CA ALA A 102 5.56 30.39 -16.15
C ALA A 102 4.34 29.91 -15.38
N ASP A 103 3.64 30.81 -14.69
CA ASP A 103 2.45 30.49 -13.89
C ASP A 103 1.36 29.77 -14.70
N VAL A 104 1.22 30.10 -15.99
CA VAL A 104 0.26 29.46 -16.89
C VAL A 104 0.58 27.99 -17.13
N ASP A 105 1.88 27.66 -17.19
CA ASP A 105 2.35 26.29 -17.41
C ASP A 105 2.24 25.47 -16.13
N ASP A 106 2.51 26.06 -14.95
CA ASP A 106 2.29 25.40 -13.66
C ASP A 106 0.81 25.06 -13.45
N HIS A 107 -0.09 26.02 -13.69
CA HIS A 107 -1.53 25.77 -13.62
C HIS A 107 -2.00 24.68 -14.60
N ALA A 108 -1.52 24.71 -15.84
CA ALA A 108 -1.85 23.69 -16.83
C ALA A 108 -1.30 22.30 -16.42
N TRP A 109 -0.10 22.24 -15.84
CA TRP A 109 0.46 21.01 -15.29
C TRP A 109 -0.35 20.47 -14.13
N GLN A 110 -0.71 21.31 -13.16
CA GLN A 110 -1.53 20.92 -12.00
C GLN A 110 -2.89 20.38 -12.43
N GLN A 111 -3.56 21.05 -13.37
CA GLN A 111 -4.85 20.60 -13.91
C GLN A 111 -4.73 19.24 -14.62
N LEU A 112 -3.68 19.06 -15.44
CA LEU A 112 -3.46 17.79 -16.13
C LEU A 112 -3.17 16.66 -15.13
N MET A 113 -2.29 16.90 -14.15
CA MET A 113 -1.96 15.94 -13.09
C MET A 113 -3.21 15.53 -12.31
N HIS A 114 -3.99 16.51 -11.87
CA HIS A 114 -5.23 16.28 -11.12
C HIS A 114 -6.21 15.43 -11.92
N ARG A 115 -6.44 15.77 -13.19
CA ARG A 115 -7.34 15.00 -14.06
C ARG A 115 -6.86 13.57 -14.27
N ARG A 116 -5.57 13.36 -14.56
CA ARG A 116 -5.01 12.01 -14.75
C ARG A 116 -5.12 11.15 -13.50
N LEU A 117 -4.88 11.73 -12.32
CA LEU A 117 -5.04 11.02 -11.05
C LEU A 117 -6.49 10.63 -10.78
N ILE A 118 -7.46 11.51 -11.07
CA ILE A 118 -8.89 11.20 -10.94
C ILE A 118 -9.28 10.06 -11.91
N ASP A 119 -8.92 10.18 -13.18
CA ASP A 119 -9.25 9.18 -14.20
C ASP A 119 -8.64 7.82 -13.85
N LEU A 120 -7.38 7.81 -13.43
CA LEU A 120 -6.70 6.59 -13.00
C LEU A 120 -7.36 5.98 -11.76
N HIS A 121 -7.65 6.79 -10.75
CA HIS A 121 -8.33 6.34 -9.54
C HIS A 121 -9.69 5.71 -9.88
N ALA A 122 -10.51 6.39 -10.68
CA ALA A 122 -11.82 5.89 -11.08
C ALA A 122 -11.73 4.53 -11.80
N VAL A 123 -10.81 4.40 -12.77
CA VAL A 123 -10.62 3.16 -13.52
C VAL A 123 -10.13 2.02 -12.60
N LEU A 124 -9.13 2.28 -11.76
CA LEU A 124 -8.58 1.28 -10.86
C LEU A 124 -9.58 0.86 -9.77
N SER A 125 -10.35 1.80 -9.20
CA SER A 125 -11.38 1.47 -8.20
C SER A 125 -12.44 0.53 -8.74
N VAL A 126 -12.84 0.69 -10.01
CA VAL A 126 -13.79 -0.21 -10.66
C VAL A 126 -13.13 -1.54 -11.01
N ALA A 127 -11.97 -1.51 -11.67
CA ALA A 127 -11.29 -2.72 -12.16
C ALA A 127 -10.80 -3.64 -11.03
N LEU A 128 -10.42 -3.06 -9.89
CA LEU A 128 -9.91 -3.80 -8.73
C LEU A 128 -10.99 -4.07 -7.67
N HIS A 129 -12.26 -3.76 -7.95
CA HIS A 129 -13.35 -4.10 -7.04
C HIS A 129 -13.41 -5.63 -6.85
N PRO A 130 -13.67 -6.14 -5.63
CA PRO A 130 -13.70 -7.58 -5.36
C PRO A 130 -14.61 -8.38 -6.29
N ASP A 131 -15.72 -7.79 -6.71
CA ASP A 131 -16.70 -8.43 -7.61
C ASP A 131 -16.20 -8.59 -9.05
N TYR A 132 -15.18 -7.83 -9.47
CA TYR A 132 -14.72 -7.77 -10.86
C TYR A 132 -13.26 -8.22 -11.05
N VAL A 133 -12.44 -8.18 -9.99
CA VAL A 133 -11.00 -8.43 -10.09
C VAL A 133 -10.66 -9.83 -10.60
N ALA A 134 -11.51 -10.83 -10.35
CA ALA A 134 -11.30 -12.21 -10.79
C ALA A 134 -11.42 -12.39 -12.31
N SER A 135 -12.17 -11.51 -12.99
CA SER A 135 -12.32 -11.51 -14.45
C SER A 135 -11.50 -10.41 -15.14
N LEU A 136 -10.64 -9.72 -14.39
CA LEU A 136 -9.80 -8.66 -14.90
C LEU A 136 -8.81 -9.20 -15.92
N ASP A 137 -8.80 -8.63 -17.12
CA ASP A 137 -7.69 -8.74 -18.06
C ASP A 137 -6.71 -7.57 -17.84
N PRO A 138 -5.51 -7.82 -17.28
CA PRO A 138 -4.54 -6.77 -17.02
C PRO A 138 -4.05 -6.07 -18.29
N ALA A 139 -4.02 -6.76 -19.44
CA ALA A 139 -3.56 -6.19 -20.69
C ALA A 139 -4.61 -5.22 -21.27
N ALA A 140 -5.89 -5.58 -21.22
CA ALA A 140 -6.99 -4.69 -21.59
C ALA A 140 -7.03 -3.44 -20.69
N LEU A 141 -6.82 -3.61 -19.38
CA LEU A 141 -6.75 -2.48 -18.45
C LEU A 141 -5.57 -1.54 -18.75
N ALA A 142 -4.39 -2.11 -19.03
CA ALA A 142 -3.22 -1.32 -19.42
C ALA A 142 -3.47 -0.54 -20.72
N ALA A 143 -4.13 -1.16 -21.70
CA ALA A 143 -4.51 -0.50 -22.95
C ALA A 143 -5.51 0.65 -22.74
N ASP A 144 -6.53 0.48 -21.87
CA ASP A 144 -7.48 1.54 -21.53
C ASP A 144 -6.79 2.73 -20.85
N ILE A 145 -5.91 2.47 -19.87
CA ILE A 145 -5.12 3.52 -19.20
C ILE A 145 -4.26 4.30 -20.21
N ARG A 146 -3.61 3.61 -21.15
CA ARG A 146 -2.83 4.26 -22.22
C ARG A 146 -3.71 5.10 -23.14
N ALA A 147 -4.87 4.59 -23.55
CA ALA A 147 -5.79 5.31 -24.41
C ALA A 147 -6.27 6.61 -23.74
N ARG A 148 -6.63 6.55 -22.45
CA ARG A 148 -7.00 7.73 -21.65
C ARG A 148 -5.85 8.71 -21.50
N THR A 149 -4.64 8.20 -21.25
CA THR A 149 -3.42 9.02 -21.16
C THR A 149 -3.15 9.75 -22.48
N ALA A 150 -3.32 9.07 -23.62
CA ALA A 150 -3.15 9.64 -24.94
C ALA A 150 -4.24 10.68 -25.30
N ALA A 151 -5.46 10.51 -24.78
CA ALA A 151 -6.56 11.46 -24.96
C ALA A 151 -6.35 12.79 -24.19
N ALA A 152 -5.45 12.81 -23.20
CA ALA A 152 -5.08 13.99 -22.43
C ALA A 152 -3.56 14.28 -22.58
N PRO A 153 -3.11 14.78 -23.75
CA PRO A 153 -1.71 15.07 -24.00
C PRO A 153 -1.21 16.24 -23.15
N VAL A 154 0.12 16.35 -23.02
CA VAL A 154 0.76 17.52 -22.41
C VAL A 154 0.61 18.73 -23.31
N THR A 155 0.14 19.84 -22.76
CA THR A 155 -0.15 21.08 -23.50
C THR A 155 0.62 22.31 -23.01
N TYR A 156 1.40 22.19 -21.93
CA TYR A 156 2.22 23.27 -21.38
C TYR A 156 3.65 23.24 -21.93
N THR A 157 4.36 24.36 -21.81
CA THR A 157 5.78 24.43 -22.17
C THR A 157 6.60 23.64 -21.17
N LEU A 158 7.49 22.79 -21.65
CA LEU A 158 8.34 21.98 -20.79
C LEU A 158 9.47 22.82 -20.19
N TRP A 159 9.84 22.51 -18.95
CA TRP A 159 11.07 23.02 -18.38
C TRP A 159 12.26 22.61 -19.25
N GLN A 160 13.08 23.59 -19.65
CA GLN A 160 14.37 23.33 -20.26
C GLN A 160 15.45 23.53 -19.19
N PRO A 161 16.37 22.57 -19.01
CA PRO A 161 17.56 22.85 -18.23
C PRO A 161 18.24 24.06 -18.85
N ALA A 162 18.55 25.06 -18.03
CA ALA A 162 19.48 26.09 -18.44
C ALA A 162 20.69 25.34 -18.99
N ALA A 163 20.99 25.53 -20.28
CA ALA A 163 22.19 24.95 -20.87
C ALA A 163 23.31 25.33 -19.91
N LEU A 164 23.87 24.34 -19.20
CA LEU A 164 25.00 24.55 -18.29
C LEU A 164 26.00 25.31 -19.14
N GLY A 165 26.16 26.59 -18.85
CA GLY A 165 26.78 27.53 -19.75
C GLY A 165 28.11 26.94 -20.19
N GLY A 166 28.19 26.51 -21.44
CA GLY A 166 29.43 26.32 -22.14
C GLY A 166 30.04 27.70 -22.30
N GLY A 167 30.51 28.27 -21.19
CA GLY A 167 31.60 29.23 -21.20
C GLY A 167 32.83 28.45 -21.62
N GLU A 168 32.88 28.05 -22.89
CA GLU A 168 34.15 27.88 -23.55
C GLU A 168 34.77 29.28 -23.59
N GLY A 169 35.71 29.51 -22.67
CA GLY A 169 36.60 30.64 -22.79
C GLY A 169 37.34 30.54 -24.12
N GLN A 170 37.15 31.54 -24.97
CA GLN A 170 38.14 31.96 -25.95
C GLN A 170 37.97 33.44 -26.27
#